data_AF-A0A7L4NC42-F1
#
_entry.id   AF-A0A7L4NC42-F1
#
_cell.length_a   1.000
_cell.length_b   1.000
_cell.length_c   1.000
_cell.angle_alpha   90.00
_cell.angle_beta   90.00
_cell.angle_gamma   90.00
#
_symmetry.space_group_name_H-M   'P 1'
#
loop_
_entity.id
_entity.type
_entity.pdbx_description
1 polymer ?
#
loop_
_entity_poly.entity_id
_entity_poly.type
_entity_poly.pdbx_seq_one_letter_code
_entity_poly.pdbx_strand_id
1 'polypeptide(L)'
;IGDKMGSNGALKVNQHLQLEGYENIYAIGDCADLKEPKMAYHAGLHANVAVTNIIHSLTHKPLKTYEPGSLTFLLSMGRNDGVGQVNGYYVGRLVVTVAKSRGLFVSKSWKTMGQTMP
;
A
#
# COMPACT_ATOMS: atom_id res chain seq x y z
N ILE A 1 -12.64 18.70 7.52
CA ILE A 1 -12.13 17.62 6.64
C ILE A 1 -12.12 18.06 5.18
N GLY A 2 -13.16 18.69 4.63
CA GLY A 2 -13.13 19.15 3.23
C GLY A 2 -11.97 20.10 2.91
N ASP A 3 -11.54 20.90 3.90
CA ASP A 3 -10.35 21.76 3.88
C ASP A 3 -9.01 21.00 3.92
N LYS A 4 -9.04 19.71 4.27
CA LYS A 4 -7.87 18.81 4.36
C LYS A 4 -7.69 17.93 3.13
N MET A 5 -8.39 18.22 2.04
CA MET A 5 -8.16 17.57 0.75
C MET A 5 -7.10 18.34 -0.05
N GLY A 6 -6.22 17.58 -0.73
CA GLY A 6 -5.33 18.08 -1.77
C GLY A 6 -6.09 18.40 -3.05
N SER A 7 -5.41 19.00 -4.01
CA SER A 7 -5.99 19.34 -5.32
C SER A 7 -6.45 18.12 -6.13
N ASN A 8 -5.93 16.94 -5.80
CA ASN A 8 -6.31 15.65 -6.38
C ASN A 8 -7.51 14.98 -5.66
N GLY A 9 -8.10 15.64 -4.66
CA GLY A 9 -9.19 15.07 -3.85
C GLY A 9 -8.75 14.05 -2.79
N ALA A 10 -7.46 13.78 -2.64
CA ALA A 10 -6.93 12.93 -1.58
C ALA A 10 -6.72 13.70 -0.27
N LEU A 11 -6.80 13.02 0.87
CA LEU A 11 -6.59 13.59 2.20
C LEU A 11 -5.10 13.85 2.47
N LYS A 12 -4.77 15.08 2.87
CA LYS A 12 -3.41 15.46 3.24
C LYS A 12 -3.01 14.78 4.54
N VAL A 13 -1.90 14.05 4.51
CA VAL A 13 -1.38 13.32 5.66
C VAL A 13 0.05 13.74 5.98
N ASN A 14 0.42 13.67 7.26
CA ASN A 14 1.80 13.82 7.69
C ASN A 14 2.60 12.51 7.46
N GLN A 15 3.88 12.53 7.82
CA GLN A 15 4.80 11.40 7.70
C GLN A 15 4.39 10.15 8.54
N HIS A 16 3.45 10.30 9.47
CA HIS A 16 2.92 9.22 10.33
C HIS A 16 1.58 8.67 9.82
N LEU A 17 1.14 9.11 8.64
CA LEU A 17 -0.16 8.80 8.01
C LEU A 17 -1.36 9.38 8.76
N GLN A 18 -1.13 10.34 9.65
CA GLN A 18 -2.21 11.07 10.31
C GLN A 18 -2.72 12.20 9.41
N LEU A 19 -4.03 12.44 9.43
CA LEU A 19 -4.63 13.59 8.75
C LEU A 19 -4.04 14.89 9.31
N GLU A 20 -3.62 15.82 8.44
CA GLU A 20 -3.02 17.08 8.90
C GLU A 20 -3.94 17.84 9.86
N GLY A 21 -3.41 18.17 11.04
CA GLY A 21 -4.13 18.85 12.12
C GLY A 21 -4.87 17.92 13.09
N TYR A 22 -4.75 16.60 12.94
CA TYR A 22 -5.34 15.62 13.83
C TYR A 22 -4.31 14.59 14.27
N GLU A 23 -4.30 14.22 15.55
CA GLU A 23 -3.38 13.21 16.09
C GLU A 23 -4.02 11.81 16.15
N ASN A 24 -5.34 11.73 16.00
CA ASN A 24 -6.14 10.53 16.19
C ASN A 24 -6.91 10.09 14.94
N ILE A 25 -6.70 10.74 13.79
CA ILE A 25 -7.31 10.38 12.51
C ILE A 25 -6.20 9.97 11.54
N TYR A 26 -6.34 8.81 10.92
CA TYR A 26 -5.39 8.27 9.95
C TYR A 26 -6.06 8.07 8.60
N ALA A 27 -5.34 8.36 7.51
CA ALA A 27 -5.78 8.07 6.15
C ALA A 27 -4.71 7.24 5.43
N ILE A 28 -5.13 6.18 4.73
CA ILE A 28 -4.25 5.20 4.10
C ILE A 28 -4.75 4.82 2.71
N GLY A 29 -3.85 4.30 1.89
CA GLY A 29 -4.19 3.79 0.56
C GLY A 29 -4.56 4.91 -0.40
N ASP A 30 -5.51 4.65 -1.29
CA ASP A 30 -5.80 5.54 -2.43
C ASP A 30 -6.34 6.91 -2.01
N CYS A 31 -6.95 7.01 -0.82
CA CYS A 31 -7.47 8.27 -0.30
C CYS A 31 -6.41 9.15 0.38
N ALA A 32 -5.19 8.68 0.60
CA ALA A 32 -4.12 9.46 1.23
C ALA A 32 -3.26 10.17 0.18
N ASP A 33 -2.93 11.44 0.41
CA ASP A 33 -2.12 12.26 -0.50
C ASP A 33 -0.62 11.96 -0.37
N LEU A 34 -0.24 10.74 -0.76
CA LEU A 34 1.13 10.27 -0.80
C LEU A 34 1.65 10.22 -2.25
N LYS A 35 2.92 10.62 -2.43
CA LYS A 35 3.61 10.67 -3.73
C LYS A 35 4.13 9.30 -4.16
N GLU A 36 3.21 8.40 -4.45
CA GLU A 36 3.49 7.04 -4.91
C GLU A 36 2.31 6.48 -5.71
N PRO A 37 2.49 5.39 -6.49
CA PRO A 37 1.39 4.80 -7.23
C PRO A 37 0.30 4.25 -6.28
N LYS A 38 -0.95 4.54 -6.60
CA LYS A 38 -2.11 4.09 -5.82
C LYS A 38 -2.37 2.61 -6.07
N MET A 39 -2.01 1.77 -5.09
CA MET A 39 -2.05 0.31 -5.21
C MET A 39 -2.40 -0.36 -3.88
N ALA A 40 -3.11 -1.50 -3.97
CA ALA A 40 -3.40 -2.34 -2.81
C ALA A 40 -2.14 -2.81 -2.05
N TYR A 41 -1.01 -2.97 -2.74
CA TYR A 41 0.28 -3.28 -2.11
C TYR A 41 0.71 -2.17 -1.13
N HIS A 42 0.68 -0.91 -1.57
CA HIS A 42 1.02 0.24 -0.72
C HIS A 42 -0.01 0.42 0.40
N ALA A 43 -1.30 0.23 0.13
CA ALA A 43 -2.34 0.27 1.16
C ALA A 43 -2.05 -0.72 2.32
N GLY A 44 -1.54 -1.91 2.02
CA GLY A 44 -1.07 -2.85 3.05
C GLY A 44 0.14 -2.35 3.85
N LEU A 45 1.11 -1.70 3.20
CA LEU A 45 2.25 -1.07 3.89
C LEU A 45 1.81 0.08 4.79
N HIS A 46 0.89 0.92 4.31
CA HIS A 46 0.27 1.99 5.08
C HIS A 46 -0.45 1.44 6.33
N ALA A 47 -1.25 0.39 6.17
CA ALA A 47 -1.97 -0.22 7.27
C ALA A 47 -1.03 -0.69 8.40
N ASN A 48 0.13 -1.27 8.05
CA ASN A 48 1.13 -1.68 9.04
C ASN A 48 1.65 -0.49 9.87
N VAL A 49 1.92 0.65 9.23
CA VAL A 49 2.38 1.86 9.94
C VAL A 49 1.25 2.49 10.75
N ALA A 50 0.06 2.62 10.17
CA ALA A 50 -1.10 3.21 10.85
C ALA A 50 -1.49 2.41 12.10
N VAL A 51 -1.58 1.07 12.02
CA VAL A 51 -1.86 0.22 13.19
C VAL A 51 -0.78 0.36 14.27
N THR A 52 0.51 0.36 13.87
CA THR A 52 1.62 0.59 14.81
C THR A 52 1.47 1.93 15.52
N ASN A 53 1.14 2.99 14.77
CA ASN A 53 0.99 4.34 15.29
C ASN A 53 -0.23 4.49 16.19
N ILE A 54 -1.35 3.86 15.87
CA ILE A 54 -2.52 3.78 16.77
C ILE A 54 -2.12 3.19 18.12
N ILE A 55 -1.40 2.06 18.12
CA ILE A 55 -0.92 1.42 19.36
C ILE A 55 0.08 2.34 20.08
N HIS A 56 0.99 2.97 19.36
CA HIS A 56 2.00 3.87 19.94
C HIS A 56 1.35 5.12 20.57
N SER A 57 0.35 5.71 19.95
CA SER A 57 -0.44 6.82 20.52
C SER A 57 -1.12 6.41 21.83
N LEU A 58 -1.69 5.20 21.89
CA LEU A 58 -2.35 4.67 23.09
C LEU A 58 -1.38 4.29 24.20
N THR A 59 -0.13 3.99 23.86
CA THR A 59 0.91 3.54 24.81
C THR A 59 2.00 4.58 25.05
N HIS A 60 1.80 5.81 24.57
CA HIS A 60 2.74 6.93 24.68
C HIS A 60 4.16 6.60 24.18
N LYS A 61 4.25 5.87 23.06
CA LYS A 61 5.51 5.56 22.36
C LYS A 61 5.71 6.48 21.16
N PRO A 62 6.96 6.69 20.71
CA PRO A 62 7.24 7.48 19.51
C PRO A 62 6.57 6.90 18.25
N LEU A 63 5.96 7.75 17.43
CA LEU A 63 5.31 7.32 16.19
C LEU A 63 6.35 6.86 15.14
N LYS A 64 5.95 5.87 14.35
CA LYS A 64 6.71 5.38 13.20
C LYS A 64 6.44 6.25 11.97
N THR A 65 7.48 6.55 11.22
CA THR A 65 7.37 7.24 9.93
C THR A 65 7.11 6.25 8.79
N TYR A 66 6.27 6.65 7.84
CA TYR A 66 6.10 5.98 6.56
C TYR A 66 6.95 6.66 5.49
N GLU A 67 7.84 5.89 4.88
CA GLU A 67 8.65 6.32 3.74
C GLU A 67 8.26 5.49 2.51
N PRO A 68 7.83 6.14 1.40
CA PRO A 68 7.55 5.45 0.15
C PRO A 68 8.77 4.64 -0.33
N GLY A 69 8.53 3.37 -0.63
CA GLY A 69 9.56 2.48 -1.17
C GLY A 69 9.85 2.73 -2.66
N SER A 70 10.90 2.10 -3.18
CA SER A 70 11.17 2.08 -4.61
C SER A 70 10.04 1.39 -5.40
N LEU A 71 9.78 1.88 -6.61
CA LEU A 71 8.72 1.36 -7.47
C LEU A 71 8.84 -0.16 -7.66
N THR A 72 7.79 -0.87 -7.23
CA THR A 72 7.63 -2.31 -7.45
C THR A 72 6.26 -2.56 -8.04
N PHE A 73 6.21 -3.01 -9.28
CA PHE A 73 4.96 -3.34 -9.96
C PHE A 73 5.15 -4.49 -10.94
N LEU A 74 4.18 -5.41 -10.95
CA LEU A 74 4.12 -6.51 -11.89
C LEU A 74 2.85 -6.36 -12.73
N LEU A 75 2.98 -6.22 -14.04
CA LEU A 75 1.88 -6.15 -14.99
C LEU A 75 1.68 -7.50 -15.66
N SER A 76 0.51 -8.10 -15.48
CA SER A 76 0.15 -9.35 -16.14
C SER A 76 -0.31 -9.08 -17.58
N MET A 77 0.17 -9.89 -18.52
CA MET A 77 -0.22 -9.86 -19.94
C MET A 77 -0.89 -11.20 -20.30
N GLY A 78 -2.08 -11.43 -19.76
CA GLY A 78 -2.70 -12.76 -19.77
C GLY A 78 -2.05 -13.73 -18.78
N ARG A 79 -2.54 -14.97 -18.74
CA ARG A 79 -2.20 -15.95 -17.67
C ARG A 79 -0.73 -16.37 -17.65
N ASN A 80 -0.07 -16.33 -18.81
CA ASN A 80 1.26 -16.89 -19.01
C ASN A 80 2.33 -15.86 -19.39
N ASP A 81 1.99 -14.57 -19.36
CA ASP A 81 2.93 -13.51 -19.69
C ASP A 81 2.83 -12.31 -18.74
N GLY A 82 3.85 -11.45 -18.79
CA GLY A 82 3.91 -10.24 -17.99
C GLY A 82 5.28 -9.58 -17.97
N VAL A 83 5.28 -8.34 -17.52
CA VAL A 83 6.46 -7.48 -17.38
C VAL A 83 6.34 -6.75 -16.05
N GLY A 84 7.46 -6.42 -15.43
CA GLY A 84 7.43 -5.67 -14.20
C GLY A 84 8.74 -4.98 -13.89
N GLN A 85 8.73 -4.30 -12.76
CA GLN A 85 9.89 -3.67 -12.16
C GLN A 85 9.89 -4.01 -10.67
N VAL A 86 11.05 -4.36 -10.13
CA VAL A 86 11.26 -4.60 -8.70
C VAL A 86 12.53 -3.87 -8.29
N ASN A 87 12.41 -2.92 -7.36
CA ASN A 87 13.53 -2.13 -6.86
C ASN A 87 14.40 -1.52 -7.98
N GLY A 88 13.77 -0.99 -9.02
CA GLY A 88 14.48 -0.39 -10.16
C GLY A 88 14.82 -1.36 -11.29
N TYR A 89 14.86 -2.67 -11.05
CA TYR A 89 15.24 -3.67 -12.06
C TYR A 89 14.03 -4.20 -12.83
N TYR A 90 14.16 -4.30 -14.15
CA TYR A 90 13.14 -4.91 -15.01
C TYR A 90 13.09 -6.42 -14.76
N VAL A 91 11.88 -6.95 -14.62
CA VAL A 91 11.61 -8.39 -14.53
C VAL A 91 10.68 -8.81 -15.65
N GLY A 92 11.05 -9.89 -16.34
CA GLY A 92 10.32 -10.38 -17.51
C GLY A 92 9.31 -11.48 -17.20
N ARG A 93 8.79 -12.05 -18.29
CA ARG A 93 7.75 -13.10 -18.34
C ARG A 93 7.81 -14.12 -17.21
N LEU A 94 8.95 -14.79 -17.02
CA LEU A 94 9.03 -15.94 -16.11
C LEU A 94 8.70 -15.56 -14.66
N VAL A 95 9.28 -14.45 -14.19
CA VAL A 95 9.07 -13.95 -12.83
C VAL A 95 7.61 -13.51 -12.65
N VAL A 96 7.09 -12.71 -13.59
CA VAL A 96 5.73 -12.17 -13.47
C VAL A 96 4.67 -13.26 -13.58
N THR A 97 4.88 -14.25 -14.45
CA THR A 97 3.95 -15.37 -14.62
C THR A 97 3.81 -16.22 -13.36
N VAL A 98 4.93 -16.56 -12.73
CA VAL A 98 4.94 -17.37 -11.50
C VAL A 98 4.39 -16.56 -10.31
N ALA A 99 4.83 -15.32 -10.15
CA ALA A 99 4.46 -14.52 -8.99
C ALA A 99 3.02 -13.99 -9.07
N LYS A 100 2.58 -13.50 -10.23
CA LYS A 100 1.31 -12.79 -10.41
C LYS A 100 0.42 -13.45 -11.45
N SER A 101 0.82 -13.57 -12.71
CA SER A 101 -0.15 -13.79 -13.81
C SER A 101 -0.95 -15.09 -13.73
N ARG A 102 -0.40 -16.17 -13.16
CA ARG A 102 -1.12 -17.45 -13.05
C ARG A 102 -2.31 -17.43 -12.09
N GLY A 103 -2.21 -16.64 -11.03
CA GLY A 103 -3.19 -16.65 -9.94
C GLY A 103 -3.64 -15.26 -9.49
N LEU A 104 -3.13 -14.20 -10.11
CA LEU A 104 -3.40 -12.79 -9.83
C LEU A 104 -3.35 -12.42 -8.34
N PHE A 105 -2.48 -13.10 -7.58
CA PHE A 105 -2.41 -13.04 -6.12
C PHE A 105 -3.69 -13.44 -5.37
N VAL A 106 -4.70 -14.03 -6.02
CA VAL A 106 -5.98 -14.42 -5.41
C VAL A 106 -5.77 -15.34 -4.21
N SER A 107 -5.03 -16.45 -4.38
CA SER A 107 -4.74 -17.38 -3.28
C SER A 107 -4.01 -16.72 -2.11
N LYS A 108 -3.12 -15.77 -2.39
CA LYS A 108 -2.41 -14.99 -1.38
C LYS A 108 -3.38 -14.11 -0.60
N SER A 109 -4.30 -13.41 -1.28
CA SER A 109 -5.31 -12.56 -0.63
C SER A 109 -6.22 -13.35 0.31
N TRP A 110 -6.74 -14.50 -0.13
CA TRP A 110 -7.55 -15.39 0.72
C TRP A 110 -6.79 -15.84 1.97
N LYS A 111 -5.53 -16.28 1.79
CA LYS A 111 -4.66 -16.66 2.91
C LYS A 111 -4.42 -15.52 3.88
N THR A 112 -4.17 -14.30 3.39
CA THR A 112 -3.97 -13.11 4.22
C THR A 112 -5.22 -12.75 5.03
N MET A 113 -6.42 -12.96 4.48
CA MET A 113 -7.68 -12.75 5.20
C MET A 113 -8.02 -13.89 6.19
N GLY A 114 -7.21 -14.96 6.24
CA GLY A 114 -7.52 -16.14 7.05
C GLY A 114 -8.74 -16.91 6.52
N GLN A 115 -9.03 -16.80 5.23
CA GLN A 115 -10.21 -17.39 4.60
C GLN A 115 -9.84 -18.50 3.62
N THR A 116 -10.77 -19.44 3.42
CA THR A 116 -10.65 -20.49 2.40
C THR A 116 -11.06 -19.92 1.04
N MET A 117 -10.27 -20.22 0.01
CA MET A 117 -10.60 -19.85 -1.36
C MET A 117 -11.82 -20.67 -1.84
N PRO A 118 -12.82 -20.03 -2.47
CA PRO A 118 -14.00 -20.71 -3.02
C PRO A 118 -13.67 -21.59 -4.23
#